data_AF-A0A1E1VDB7-F1
#
_entry.id   AF-A0A1E1VDB7-F1
#
_cell.length_a   1.000
_cell.length_b   1.000
_cell.length_c   1.000
_cell.angle_alpha   90.00
_cell.angle_beta   90.00
_cell.angle_gamma   90.00
#
_symmetry.space_group_name_H-M   'P 1'
#
loop_
_entity.id
_entity.type
_entity.pdbx_description
1 polymer ?
#
loop_
_entity_poly.entity_id
_entity_poly.type
_entity_poly.pdbx_seq_one_letter_code
_entity_poly.pdbx_strand_id
1 'polypeptide(L)'
;MTAGITTADVASIVPVLPRGVRLRFDESRRQWFLLGPERVFEPDEMAVEILQRIDGTSSVEAIVQDLATTFDADRDEIAADVMTFLRGLADQRMVDL
;
A
#
# COMPACT_ATOMS: atom_id res chain seq x y z
N MET A 1 6.44 8.93 26.12
CA MET A 1 5.24 9.77 25.89
C MET A 1 4.88 9.60 24.42
N THR A 2 4.33 8.44 24.08
CA THR A 2 4.07 8.06 22.69
C THR A 2 2.63 8.44 22.41
N ALA A 3 2.43 9.58 21.74
CA ALA A 3 1.12 9.97 21.24
C ALA A 3 0.65 8.82 20.33
N GLY A 4 -0.39 8.11 20.77
CA GLY A 4 -1.03 7.10 19.95
C GLY A 4 -1.58 7.80 18.73
N ILE A 5 -1.07 7.44 17.55
CA ILE A 5 -1.69 7.84 16.31
C ILE A 5 -3.05 7.13 16.29
N THR A 6 -4.12 7.89 16.49
CA THR A 6 -5.49 7.37 16.41
C THR A 6 -5.70 6.83 14.99
N THR A 7 -6.36 5.69 14.81
CA THR A 7 -6.63 5.07 13.49
C THR A 7 -7.27 6.04 12.48
N ALA A 8 -7.91 7.12 12.94
CA ALA A 8 -8.44 8.18 12.08
C ALA A 8 -7.36 9.08 11.44
N ASP A 9 -6.23 9.31 12.11
CA ASP A 9 -5.16 10.20 11.62
C ASP A 9 -4.34 9.52 10.51
N VAL A 10 -4.03 8.24 10.71
CA VAL A 10 -3.36 7.39 9.71
C VAL A 10 -4.21 7.16 8.45
N ALA A 11 -5.53 7.31 8.51
CA ALA A 11 -6.38 7.20 7.33
C ALA A 11 -6.18 8.38 6.36
N SER A 12 -5.78 9.56 6.87
CA SER A 12 -5.48 10.74 6.04
C SER A 12 -4.06 10.78 5.49
N ILE A 13 -3.20 9.83 5.88
CA ILE A 13 -1.83 9.71 5.36
C ILE A 13 -1.90 9.42 3.85
N VAL A 14 -1.02 10.07 3.09
CA VAL A 14 -0.85 9.84 1.65
C VAL A 14 0.39 8.97 1.46
N PRO A 15 0.24 7.65 1.25
CA PRO A 15 1.38 6.79 1.01
C PRO A 15 2.08 7.21 -0.28
N VAL A 16 3.40 7.16 -0.29
CA VAL A 16 4.20 7.46 -1.49
C VAL A 16 5.32 6.45 -1.68
N LEU A 17 5.57 6.08 -2.93
CA LEU A 17 6.69 5.23 -3.29
C LEU A 17 7.99 6.05 -3.26
N PRO A 18 8.98 5.69 -2.42
CA PRO A 18 10.23 6.44 -2.31
C PRO A 18 11.12 6.25 -3.54
N ARG A 19 12.12 7.12 -3.67
CA ARG A 19 13.02 7.10 -4.83
C ARG A 19 13.77 5.77 -4.92
N GLY A 20 13.62 5.11 -6.07
CA GLY A 20 14.22 3.81 -6.34
C GLY A 20 13.25 2.64 -6.20
N VAL A 21 12.07 2.86 -5.62
CA VAL A 21 10.99 1.86 -5.60
C VAL A 21 10.14 1.99 -6.86
N ARG A 22 9.94 0.89 -7.59
CA ARG A 22 9.12 0.85 -8.81
C ARG A 22 8.35 -0.45 -8.92
N LEU A 23 7.06 -0.33 -9.19
CA LEU A 23 6.22 -1.45 -9.58
C LEU A 23 6.51 -1.81 -11.06
N ARG A 24 6.80 -3.08 -11.32
CA ARG A 24 7.09 -3.62 -12.65
C ARG A 24 6.30 -4.90 -12.88
N PHE A 25 5.65 -4.99 -14.03
CA PHE A 25 5.04 -6.23 -14.49
C PHE A 25 6.07 -7.05 -15.27
N ASP A 26 6.24 -8.30 -14.90
CA ASP A 26 7.07 -9.27 -15.62
C ASP A 26 6.18 -10.12 -16.53
N GLU A 27 6.29 -9.93 -17.84
CA GLU A 27 5.48 -10.65 -18.83
C GLU A 27 5.83 -12.14 -18.91
N SER A 28 7.05 -12.52 -18.54
CA SER A 28 7.51 -13.92 -18.60
C SER A 28 6.87 -14.76 -17.50
N ARG A 29 6.72 -14.17 -16.31
CA ARG A 29 6.04 -14.80 -15.17
C ARG A 29 4.57 -14.41 -15.05
N ARG A 30 4.13 -13.40 -15.81
CA ARG A 30 2.78 -12.79 -15.73
C ARG A 30 2.46 -12.33 -14.30
N GLN A 31 3.46 -11.78 -13.61
CA GLN A 31 3.40 -11.39 -12.21
C GLN A 31 3.95 -9.98 -12.02
N TRP A 32 3.53 -9.33 -10.95
CA TRP A 32 4.01 -8.01 -10.57
C TRP A 32 5.15 -8.13 -9.55
N PHE A 33 6.10 -7.22 -9.67
CA PHE A 33 7.27 -7.11 -8.81
C PHE A 33 7.42 -5.66 -8.36
N LEU A 34 7.51 -5.46 -7.05
CA LEU A 34 7.91 -4.19 -6.47
C LEU A 34 9.42 -4.22 -6.27
N LEU A 35 10.13 -3.49 -7.13
CA LEU A 35 11.59 -3.40 -7.10
C LEU A 35 11.98 -2.27 -6.16
N GLY A 36 12.55 -2.58 -5.01
CA GLY A 36 13.20 -1.61 -4.13
C GLY A 36 14.71 -1.54 -4.35
N PRO A 37 15.37 -0.52 -3.78
CA PRO A 37 16.82 -0.36 -3.90
C PRO A 37 17.62 -1.49 -3.23
N GLU A 38 17.08 -2.07 -2.15
CA GLU A 38 17.77 -3.09 -1.35
C GLU A 38 17.15 -4.48 -1.53
N ARG A 39 15.86 -4.58 -1.91
CA ARG A 39 15.10 -5.84 -1.96
C ARG A 39 14.03 -5.81 -3.06
N VAL A 40 13.62 -6.99 -3.51
CA VAL A 40 12.46 -7.17 -4.39
C VAL A 40 11.33 -7.80 -3.58
N PHE A 41 10.12 -7.26 -3.75
CA PHE A 41 8.91 -7.80 -3.17
C PHE A 41 7.97 -8.26 -4.28
N GLU A 42 7.36 -9.42 -4.07
CA GLU A 42 6.43 -10.05 -5.01
C GLU A 42 5.01 -9.81 -4.45
N PRO A 43 4.34 -8.71 -4.82
CA PRO A 43 2.99 -8.46 -4.37
C PRO A 43 2.00 -9.45 -5.00
N ASP A 44 1.08 -9.96 -4.17
CA ASP A 44 -0.14 -10.63 -4.63
C ASP A 44 -1.08 -9.65 -5.33
N GLU A 45 -2.13 -10.16 -5.98
CA GLU A 45 -3.08 -9.36 -6.77
C GLU A 45 -3.70 -8.20 -5.96
N MET A 46 -4.06 -8.44 -4.70
CA MET A 46 -4.57 -7.40 -3.79
C MET A 46 -3.51 -6.31 -3.51
N ALA A 47 -2.27 -6.73 -3.25
CA ALA A 47 -1.17 -5.82 -3.00
C ALA A 47 -0.84 -4.98 -4.25
N VAL A 48 -0.95 -5.57 -5.44
CA VAL A 48 -0.80 -4.86 -6.71
C VAL A 48 -1.86 -3.80 -6.88
N GLU A 49 -3.13 -4.12 -6.60
CA GLU A 49 -4.22 -3.13 -6.66
C GLU A 49 -3.97 -1.97 -5.72
N ILE A 50 -3.54 -2.24 -4.47
CA ILE A 50 -3.15 -1.19 -3.52
C ILE A 50 -2.01 -0.35 -4.11
N LEU A 51 -0.91 -0.98 -4.54
CA LEU A 51 0.29 -0.31 -5.06
C LEU A 51 0.01 0.52 -6.32
N GLN A 52 -0.90 0.07 -7.19
CA GLN A 52 -1.32 0.82 -8.39
C GLN A 52 -2.11 2.09 -8.04
N ARG A 53 -2.71 2.17 -6.85
CA ARG A 53 -3.45 3.33 -6.34
C ARG A 53 -2.58 4.28 -5.52
N ILE A 54 -1.34 3.87 -5.21
CA ILE A 54 -0.34 4.71 -4.53
C ILE A 54 0.30 5.63 -5.56
N ASP A 55 -0.38 6.73 -5.85
CA ASP A 55 0.09 7.78 -6.74
C ASP A 55 0.80 8.94 -6.00
N GLY A 56 0.96 8.84 -4.68
CA GLY A 56 1.48 9.92 -3.84
C GLY A 56 0.51 11.11 -3.68
N THR A 57 -0.76 10.93 -4.06
CA THR A 57 -1.84 11.93 -3.92
C THR A 57 -3.06 11.37 -3.20
N SER A 58 -3.38 10.10 -3.41
CA SER A 58 -4.50 9.41 -2.76
C SER A 58 -4.15 9.07 -1.31
N SER A 59 -5.03 9.42 -0.38
CA SER A 59 -4.89 9.01 1.03
C SER A 59 -5.22 7.53 1.23
N VAL A 60 -4.73 6.94 2.33
CA VAL A 60 -5.07 5.57 2.73
C VAL A 60 -6.60 5.38 2.76
N GLU A 61 -7.34 6.35 3.28
CA GLU A 61 -8.80 6.33 3.32
C GLU A 61 -9.43 6.21 1.93
N ALA A 62 -8.96 7.00 0.96
CA ALA A 62 -9.47 6.97 -0.41
C ALA A 62 -9.17 5.62 -1.08
N ILE A 63 -7.96 5.09 -0.88
CA ILE A 63 -7.56 3.78 -1.40
C ILE A 63 -8.45 2.68 -0.81
N VAL A 64 -8.63 2.67 0.50
CA VAL A 64 -9.48 1.71 1.22
C VAL A 64 -10.93 1.79 0.75
N GLN A 65 -11.49 2.99 0.59
CA GLN A 65 -12.86 3.17 0.14
C GLN A 65 -13.07 2.63 -1.28
N ASP A 66 -12.12 2.90 -2.18
CA ASP A 66 -12.21 2.45 -3.56
C ASP A 66 -11.99 0.92 -3.66
N LEU A 67 -11.12 0.34 -2.83
CA LEU A 67 -10.94 -1.11 -2.71
C LEU A 67 -12.18 -1.80 -2.13
N ALA A 68 -12.74 -1.28 -1.05
CA ALA A 68 -13.98 -1.80 -0.46
C ALA A 68 -15.13 -1.81 -1.48
N THR A 69 -15.20 -0.78 -2.34
CA THR A 69 -16.17 -0.71 -3.44
C THR A 69 -15.86 -1.71 -4.56
N THR A 70 -14.58 -1.86 -4.91
CA THR A 70 -14.14 -2.76 -6.00
C THR A 70 -14.33 -4.24 -5.64
N PHE A 71 -14.08 -4.58 -4.38
CA PHE A 71 -14.10 -5.95 -3.87
C PHE A 71 -15.38 -6.32 -3.10
N ASP A 72 -16.34 -5.38 -2.97
CA ASP A 72 -17.59 -5.53 -2.19
C ASP A 72 -17.32 -6.08 -0.77
N ALA A 73 -16.30 -5.52 -0.12
CA ALA A 73 -15.79 -6.00 1.16
C ALA A 73 -15.98 -4.95 2.28
N ASP A 74 -15.92 -5.39 3.53
CA ASP A 74 -16.06 -4.48 4.67
C ASP A 74 -14.90 -3.48 4.72
N ARG A 75 -15.24 -2.21 4.84
CA ARG A 75 -14.26 -1.11 4.82
C ARG A 75 -13.29 -1.20 6.00
N ASP A 76 -13.75 -1.59 7.19
CA ASP A 76 -12.88 -1.68 8.37
C ASP A 76 -11.90 -2.85 8.24
N GLU A 77 -12.32 -3.95 7.63
CA GLU A 77 -11.45 -5.10 7.33
C GLU A 77 -10.36 -4.72 6.31
N ILE A 78 -10.75 -4.09 5.19
CA ILE A 78 -9.81 -3.60 4.18
C ILE A 78 -8.88 -2.53 4.79
N ALA A 79 -9.37 -1.63 5.63
CA ALA A 79 -8.55 -0.61 6.28
C ALA A 79 -7.45 -1.24 7.15
N ALA A 80 -7.81 -2.23 7.97
CA ALA A 80 -6.87 -2.92 8.83
C ALA A 80 -5.82 -3.70 8.04
N ASP A 81 -6.23 -4.38 6.97
CA ASP A 81 -5.33 -5.13 6.08
C ASP A 81 -4.38 -4.19 5.33
N VAL A 82 -4.91 -3.15 4.68
CA VAL A 82 -4.12 -2.12 3.97
C VAL A 82 -3.13 -1.44 4.92
N MET A 83 -3.53 -1.07 6.14
CA MET A 83 -2.60 -0.48 7.11
C MET A 83 -1.49 -1.44 7.51
N THR A 84 -1.83 -2.71 7.77
CA THR A 84 -0.84 -3.73 8.14
C THR A 84 0.16 -3.94 7.01
N PHE A 85 -0.35 -4.00 5.78
CA PHE A 85 0.45 -4.12 4.56
C PHE A 85 1.38 -2.91 4.37
N LEU A 86 0.84 -1.69 4.40
CA LEU A 86 1.62 -0.46 4.23
C LEU A 86 2.69 -0.29 5.32
N ARG A 87 2.39 -0.63 6.58
CA ARG A 87 3.38 -0.62 7.66
C ARG A 87 4.50 -1.63 7.40
N GLY A 88 4.18 -2.84 6.96
CA GLY A 88 5.17 -3.85 6.60
C GLY A 88 6.07 -3.43 5.44
N LEU A 89 5.54 -2.67 4.48
CA LEU A 89 6.32 -2.06 3.40
C LEU A 89 7.19 -0.89 3.90
N ALA A 90 6.67 -0.07 4.82
CA ALA A 90 7.41 1.04 5.42
C ALA A 90 8.61 0.56 6.26
N ASP A 91 8.44 -0.51 7.05
CA ASP A 91 9.53 -1.19 7.77
C ASP A 91 10.63 -1.68 6.82
N GLN A 92 10.25 -2.08 5.60
CA GLN A 92 11.17 -2.48 4.54
C GLN A 92 11.69 -1.32 3.69
N ARG A 93 11.36 -0.08 4.05
CA ARG A 93 11.70 1.16 3.31
C ARG A 93 11.20 1.15 1.86
N MET A 94 10.11 0.45 1.59
CA MET A 94 9.49 0.36 0.27
C MET A 94 8.34 1.35 0.05
N VAL A 95 7.74 1.86 1.14
CA VAL A 95 6.69 2.89 1.12
C VAL A 95 7.00 3.91 2.22
N ASP A 96 6.71 5.18 1.97
CA ASP A 96 6.75 6.25 2.97
C ASP A 96 5.32 6.56 3.44
N LEU A 97 5.12 6.67 4.75
CA LEU A 97 3.85 6.96 5.44
C LEU A 97 4.01 8.19 6.33
#